data_AF-A0A538RLG5-F1
#
_entry.id   AF-A0A538RLG5-F1
#
_cell.length_a   1.000
_cell.length_b   1.000
_cell.length_c   1.000
_cell.angle_alpha   90.00
_cell.angle_beta   90.00
_cell.angle_gamma   90.00
#
_symmetry.space_group_name_H-M   'P 1'
#
loop_
_entity.id
_entity.type
_entity.pdbx_description
1 polymer ?
#
loop_
_entity_poly.entity_id
_entity_poly.type
_entity_poly.pdbx_seq_one_letter_code
_entity_poly.pdbx_strand_id
1 'polypeptide(L)' 'DHVHLFLSFPPKYAIGAVVGLLKAVSAKEIREEFPEVRKQLWGGEFWEDGYFVRTVGTK' A
#
# COMPACT_ATOMS: atom_id res chain seq x y z
N ASP A 1 1.36 10.87 -6.09
CA ASP A 1 0.14 11.01 -5.25
C ASP A 1 0.12 9.90 -4.20
N HIS A 2 -0.93 9.75 -3.38
CA HIS A 2 -0.93 8.87 -2.21
C HIS A 2 -2.35 8.50 -1.72
N VAL A 3 -2.44 7.44 -0.90
CA VAL A 3 -3.66 6.97 -0.24
C VAL A 3 -3.47 6.98 1.29
N HIS A 4 -4.51 7.38 2.03
CA HIS A 4 -4.55 7.28 3.49
C HIS A 4 -5.42 6.10 3.92
N LEU A 5 -4.89 5.25 4.79
CA LEU A 5 -5.62 4.12 5.37
C LEU A 5 -5.68 4.25 6.89
N PHE A 6 -6.88 4.10 7.44
CA PHE A 6 -7.10 3.98 8.88
C PHE A 6 -7.51 2.54 9.19
N LEU A 7 -6.64 1.79 9.86
CA LEU A 7 -6.80 0.35 10.01
C LEU A 7 -6.34 -0.15 11.38
N SER A 8 -6.88 -1.30 11.77
CA SER A 8 -6.50 -2.05 12.97
C SER A 8 -5.95 -3.41 12.54
N PHE A 9 -4.85 -3.84 13.16
CA PHE A 9 -4.25 -5.15 12.91
C PHE A 9 -3.58 -5.68 14.19
N PRO A 10 -3.41 -7.01 14.34
CA PRO A 10 -2.79 -7.58 15.52
C PRO A 10 -1.34 -7.08 15.72
N PRO A 11 -0.94 -6.69 16.94
CA PRO A 11 0.36 -6.06 17.21
C PRO A 11 1.56 -7.00 17.01
N LYS A 12 1.33 -8.31 16.89
CA LYS A 12 2.37 -9.30 16.59
C LYS A 12 2.95 -9.15 15.17
N TYR A 13 2.27 -8.44 14.27
CA TYR A 13 2.76 -8.18 12.92
C TYR A 13 3.53 -6.86 12.87
N ALA A 14 4.70 -6.88 12.24
CA ALA A 14 5.44 -5.64 12.00
C ALA A 14 4.68 -4.74 11.01
N ILE A 15 4.60 -3.44 11.30
CA ILE A 15 3.91 -2.45 10.45
C ILE A 15 4.41 -2.53 8.99
N GLY A 16 5.73 -2.60 8.78
CA GLY A 16 6.29 -2.68 7.44
C GLY A 16 5.85 -3.93 6.66
N ALA A 17 5.64 -5.07 7.34
CA ALA A 17 5.12 -6.28 6.71
C ALA A 17 3.65 -6.10 6.28
N VAL A 18 2.84 -5.46 7.13
CA VAL A 18 1.42 -5.16 6.81
C VAL A 18 1.33 -4.20 5.63
N VAL A 19 2.10 -3.10 5.64
CA VAL A 19 2.13 -2.13 4.54
C VAL A 19 2.65 -2.77 3.26
N GLY A 20 3.71 -3.60 3.34
CA GLY A 20 4.24 -4.34 2.20
C GLY A 20 3.20 -5.24 1.55
N LEU A 21 2.43 -5.99 2.35
CA LEU A 21 1.34 -6.83 1.86
C LEU A 21 0.25 -6.00 1.18
N LEU A 22 -0.19 -4.90 1.81
CA LEU A 22 -1.20 -4.00 1.24
C LEU A 22 -0.75 -3.42 -0.10
N LYS A 23 0.50 -2.93 -0.19
CA LYS A 23 1.08 -2.39 -1.43
C LYS A 23 1.19 -3.46 -2.51
N ALA A 24 1.66 -4.67 -2.16
CA ALA A 24 1.85 -5.76 -3.12
C ALA A 24 0.52 -6.26 -3.70
N VAL A 25 -0.46 -6.54 -2.84
CA VAL A 25 -1.78 -7.04 -3.27
C VAL A 25 -2.50 -5.98 -4.09
N SER A 26 -2.61 -4.74 -3.58
CA SER A 26 -3.30 -3.67 -4.32
C SER A 26 -2.64 -3.39 -5.67
N ALA A 27 -1.31 -3.37 -5.76
CA ALA A 27 -0.62 -3.19 -7.04
C ALA A 27 -0.92 -4.33 -8.02
N LYS A 28 -1.06 -5.58 -7.54
CA LYS A 28 -1.46 -6.70 -8.39
C LYS A 28 -2.88 -6.50 -8.91
N GLU A 29 -3.85 -6.31 -8.03
CA GLU A 29 -5.26 -6.19 -8.39
C GLU A 29 -5.48 -4.99 -9.34
N ILE A 30 -4.89 -3.83 -9.05
CA ILE A 30 -5.01 -2.65 -9.92
C ILE A 30 -4.43 -2.90 -11.31
N ARG A 31 -3.32 -3.64 -11.43
CA ARG A 31 -2.74 -3.97 -12.75
C ARG A 31 -3.61 -4.96 -13.53
N GLU A 32 -4.37 -5.80 -12.86
CA GLU A 32 -5.29 -6.77 -13.47
C GLU A 32 -6.59 -6.09 -13.89
N GLU A 33 -7.15 -5.22 -13.04
CA GLU A 33 -8.39 -4.48 -13.30
C GLU A 33 -8.21 -3.30 -14.27
N PHE A 34 -7.06 -2.62 -14.23
CA PHE A 34 -6.77 -1.40 -15.00
C PHE A 34 -5.45 -1.52 -15.78
N PRO A 35 -5.39 -2.32 -16.86
CA PRO A 35 -4.16 -2.54 -17.63
C PRO A 35 -3.52 -1.26 -18.20
N GLU A 36 -4.30 -0.20 -18.40
CA GLU A 36 -3.85 1.11 -18.86
C GLU A 36 -2.87 1.79 -17.90
N VAL A 37 -2.92 1.47 -16.60
CA VAL A 37 -2.01 2.00 -15.57
C VAL A 37 -0.55 1.66 -15.89
N ARG A 38 -0.29 0.52 -16.54
CA ARG A 38 1.06 0.13 -17.00
C ARG A 38 1.67 1.12 -17.98
N LYS A 39 0.85 1.84 -18.75
CA LYS A 39 1.32 2.85 -19.70
C LYS A 39 1.65 4.18 -19.03
N GLN A 40 1.05 4.44 -17.86
CA GLN A 40 1.21 5.68 -17.11
C GLN A 40 2.37 5.60 -16.11
N LEU A 41 2.67 4.40 -15.61
CA LEU A 41 3.73 4.17 -14.63
C LEU A 41 4.99 3.64 -15.31
N TRP A 42 5.90 4.57 -15.52
CA TRP A 42 7.23 4.36 -16.08
C TRP A 42 8.06 3.56 -15.08
N GLY A 43 8.45 2.33 -15.44
CA GLY A 43 9.22 1.43 -14.57
C GLY A 43 8.44 0.29 -13.92
N GLY A 44 7.11 0.22 -14.10
CA GLY A 44 6.31 -0.95 -13.70
C GLY A 44 5.95 -1.04 -12.21
N GLU A 45 6.41 -0.09 -11.40
CA GLU A 45 6.06 0.03 -9.99
C GLU A 45 4.80 0.89 -9.80
N PHE A 46 3.85 0.38 -9.01
CA PHE A 46 2.61 1.09 -8.73
C PHE A 46 2.73 2.06 -7.55
N TRP A 47 3.49 1.66 -6.54
CA TRP A 47 3.71 2.44 -5.33
C TRP A 47 5.17 2.85 -5.25
N GLU A 48 5.42 4.07 -4.76
CA GLU A 48 6.74 4.49 -4.28
C GLU A 48 7.27 3.53 -3.22
N ASP A 49 8.58 3.36 -3.07
CA ASP A 49 9.19 2.47 -2.08
C ASP A 49 8.79 2.80 -0.63
N GLY A 50 8.66 4.09 -0.34
CA GLY A 50 8.35 4.61 0.98
C GLY A 50 6.92 4.35 1.47
N TYR A 51 6.69 4.63 2.75
CA TYR A 51 5.37 4.74 3.36
C TYR A 51 5.43 5.64 4.61
N PHE A 52 4.29 6.22 4.97
CA PHE A 52 4.12 6.94 6.23
C PHE A 52 3.18 6.17 7.15
N VAL A 53 3.49 6.12 8.44
CA VAL A 53 2.63 5.50 9.45
C VAL A 53 2.56 6.37 10.69
N ARG A 54 1.36 6.46 11.26
CA ARG A 54 1.12 7.05 12.58
C ARG A 54 0.21 6.14 13.38
N THR A 55 0.56 5.90 14.64
CA THR A 55 -0.33 5.21 15.57
C THR A 55 -1.46 6.15 16.03
N VAL A 56 -2.59 5.56 16.39
CA VAL A 56 -3.72 6.25 17.01
C VAL A 56 -4.17 5.47 18.24
N GLY A 57 -4.62 6.16 19.27
CA GLY A 57 -5.16 5.57 20.47
C GLY A 57 -6.19 6.50 21.10
N THR A 58 -7.20 5.92 21.73
CA THR A 58 -8.11 6.65 22.62
C THR A 58 -7.47 6.74 24.00
N LYS A 59 -7.56 7.93 24.61
CA LYS A 59 -7.08 8.20 25.97
C LYS A 59 -7.81 7.36 27.01
#